data_AF-A0A7S0EM40-F1
#
_entry.id   AF-A0A7S0EM40-F1
#
_cell.length_a   1.000
_cell.length_b   1.000
_cell.length_c   1.000
_cell.angle_alpha   90.00
_cell.angle_beta   90.00
_cell.angle_gamma   90.00
#
_symmetry.space_group_name_H-M   'P 1'
#
loop_
_entity.id
_entity.type
_entity.pdbx_description
1 polymer ?
#
loop_
_entity_poly.entity_id
_entity_poly.type
_entity_poly.pdbx_seq_one_letter_code
_entity_poly.pdbx_strand_id
1 'polypeptide(L)'
;GGGGFLAGKRFGNVGACSASLSAWIANKVWSAPWRSFSQGSSDEFTRRYDEFIRAGVIKEDKRQRSLLSTLSSIFTKIRREDATGPKGPRTKMKSRRGCYIHGSVGAGKTMLMQMFYESVRGLLPTRRVHFHEFMLSIHSRIHAYKQRGPGAGAIQEVAREIAYESQVLCLDEVQLVDIADVAMLSQVLPVLWQHGVCVIATSN
;
A
#
# COMPACT_ATOMS: atom_id res chain seq x y z
N GLY A 1 16.89 -10.79 -24.90
CA GLY A 1 17.15 -9.86 -23.78
C GLY A 1 15.96 -9.91 -22.84
N GLY A 2 16.16 -10.45 -21.64
CA GLY A 2 15.10 -10.94 -20.75
C GLY A 2 14.23 -9.84 -20.14
N GLY A 3 12.92 -9.97 -20.32
CA GLY A 3 11.91 -9.06 -19.78
C GLY A 3 11.58 -9.35 -18.31
N GLY A 4 11.66 -8.31 -17.49
CA GLY A 4 11.21 -8.33 -16.09
C GLY A 4 9.69 -8.49 -15.97
N PHE A 5 9.26 -9.37 -15.08
CA PHE A 5 7.86 -9.65 -14.76
C PHE A 5 7.27 -8.57 -13.84
N LEU A 6 6.09 -8.01 -14.18
CA LEU A 6 5.13 -7.53 -13.18
C LEU A 6 4.08 -8.61 -13.03
N ALA A 7 3.88 -9.09 -11.81
CA ALA A 7 2.85 -10.06 -11.49
C ALA A 7 2.01 -9.51 -10.33
N GLY A 8 0.70 -9.40 -10.52
CA GLY A 8 -0.23 -9.44 -9.40
C GLY A 8 -0.58 -10.90 -9.14
N LYS A 9 -0.05 -11.53 -8.08
CA LYS A 9 -0.35 -12.94 -7.82
C LYS A 9 -1.72 -13.12 -7.16
N ARG A 10 -2.57 -13.89 -7.85
CA ARG A 10 -3.46 -14.90 -7.24
C ARG A 10 -2.59 -16.12 -6.92
N PHE A 11 -2.72 -16.72 -5.74
CA PHE A 11 -2.13 -18.03 -5.46
C PHE A 11 -3.20 -19.07 -5.17
N GLY A 12 -3.26 -20.06 -6.07
CA GLY A 12 -3.64 -21.43 -5.78
C GLY A 12 -2.48 -22.31 -6.29
N ASN A 13 -1.73 -22.85 -5.33
CA ASN A 13 -0.74 -23.92 -5.40
C ASN A 13 0.51 -23.78 -6.31
N VAL A 14 1.53 -24.58 -5.92
CA VAL A 14 2.83 -24.94 -6.52
C VAL A 14 4.02 -23.96 -6.54
N GLY A 15 5.14 -24.49 -6.05
CA GLY A 15 6.43 -24.49 -6.76
C GLY A 15 7.39 -23.37 -6.39
N ALA A 16 8.36 -23.68 -5.54
CA ALA A 16 9.53 -22.84 -5.31
C ALA A 16 10.32 -22.64 -6.61
N CYS A 17 10.29 -21.43 -7.17
CA CYS A 17 11.23 -21.01 -8.20
C CYS A 17 11.54 -19.51 -8.03
N SER A 18 12.83 -19.20 -7.88
CA SER A 18 13.50 -17.93 -7.55
C SER A 18 12.66 -16.65 -7.45
N ALA A 19 12.00 -16.42 -6.32
CA ALA A 19 11.56 -15.09 -5.92
C ALA A 19 12.73 -14.38 -5.21
N SER A 20 13.09 -13.17 -5.63
CA SER A 20 14.04 -12.31 -4.91
C SER A 20 13.73 -12.30 -3.41
N LEU A 21 14.76 -12.28 -2.55
CA LEU A 21 14.60 -12.21 -1.09
C LEU A 21 13.65 -11.08 -0.69
N SER A 22 13.70 -9.94 -1.38
CA SER A 22 12.77 -8.81 -1.17
C SER A 22 11.32 -9.16 -1.52
N ALA A 23 11.09 -9.93 -2.59
CA ALA A 23 9.75 -10.40 -2.97
C ALA A 23 9.22 -11.49 -2.03
N TRP A 24 10.10 -12.34 -1.49
CA TRP A 24 9.74 -13.34 -0.48
C TRP A 24 9.42 -12.70 0.88
N ILE A 25 10.27 -11.77 1.34
CA ILE A 25 10.04 -10.98 2.56
C ILE A 25 8.79 -10.12 2.40
N ALA A 26 8.61 -9.46 1.26
CA ALA A 26 7.38 -8.72 0.96
C ALA A 26 6.18 -9.65 1.00
N ASN A 27 6.24 -10.83 0.38
CA ASN A 27 5.16 -11.81 0.50
C ASN A 27 4.90 -12.22 1.95
N LYS A 28 5.90 -12.28 2.83
CA LYS A 28 5.76 -12.64 4.25
C LYS A 28 5.23 -11.49 5.13
N VAL A 29 5.61 -10.24 4.84
CA VAL A 29 5.15 -9.03 5.56
C VAL A 29 3.76 -8.61 5.09
N TRP A 30 3.48 -8.80 3.80
CA TRP A 30 2.24 -8.43 3.13
C TRP A 30 1.40 -9.68 2.77
N SER A 31 1.36 -10.77 3.54
CA SER A 31 0.66 -12.03 3.15
C SER A 31 -0.82 -12.16 3.53
N ALA A 32 -1.41 -11.21 4.28
CA ALA A 32 -2.81 -11.31 4.74
C ALA A 32 -3.82 -11.26 3.56
N PRO A 33 -5.04 -11.84 3.68
CA PRO A 33 -5.74 -12.48 2.57
C PRO A 33 -6.19 -11.49 1.49
N TRP A 34 -5.39 -11.31 0.45
CA TRP A 34 -5.77 -10.58 -0.76
C TRP A 34 -6.77 -11.43 -1.53
N ARG A 35 -8.05 -11.01 -1.57
CA ARG A 35 -9.02 -11.64 -2.46
C ARG A 35 -9.00 -10.88 -3.78
N SER A 36 -8.88 -11.62 -4.88
CA SER A 36 -9.20 -11.13 -6.21
C SER A 36 -10.64 -10.67 -6.25
N PHE A 37 -10.89 -9.45 -6.73
CA PHE A 37 -12.24 -8.97 -7.00
C PHE A 37 -12.41 -8.75 -8.49
N SER A 38 -13.49 -9.28 -9.03
CA SER A 38 -13.89 -9.15 -10.43
C SER A 38 -14.91 -8.04 -10.61
N GLN A 39 -14.65 -7.22 -11.63
CA GLN A 39 -15.54 -6.37 -12.43
C GLN A 39 -16.45 -5.35 -11.73
N GLY A 40 -16.19 -4.07 -12.06
CA GLY A 40 -17.09 -2.94 -11.92
C GLY A 40 -16.73 -1.88 -12.96
N SER A 41 -17.77 -1.28 -13.56
CA SER A 41 -17.85 -0.20 -14.55
C SER A 41 -16.62 0.70 -14.76
N SER A 42 -16.28 0.96 -16.04
CA SER A 42 -15.36 1.98 -16.59
C SER A 42 -14.89 3.04 -15.58
N ASP A 43 -13.78 2.74 -14.91
CA ASP A 43 -13.30 3.47 -13.74
C ASP A 43 -12.58 4.78 -14.09
N GLU A 44 -12.66 5.78 -13.20
CA GLU A 44 -11.91 7.05 -13.25
C GLU A 44 -10.41 6.87 -13.50
N PHE A 45 -9.82 5.79 -12.96
CA PHE A 45 -8.42 5.41 -13.18
C PHE A 45 -8.15 4.98 -14.61
N THR A 46 -9.04 4.16 -15.19
CA THR A 46 -8.96 3.74 -16.59
C THR A 46 -9.08 4.95 -17.51
N ARG A 47 -10.00 5.88 -17.23
CA ARG A 47 -10.14 7.12 -18.01
C ARG A 47 -8.88 7.98 -17.98
N ARG A 48 -8.32 8.27 -16.80
CA ARG A 48 -7.07 9.06 -16.68
C ARG A 48 -5.89 8.35 -17.34
N TYR A 49 -5.82 7.03 -17.24
CA TYR A 49 -4.80 6.24 -17.93
C TYR A 49 -4.91 6.35 -19.45
N ASP A 50 -6.13 6.24 -19.98
CA ASP A 50 -6.42 6.41 -21.41
C ASP A 50 -6.14 7.85 -21.89
N GLU A 51 -6.32 8.86 -21.05
CA GLU A 51 -5.91 10.25 -21.32
C GLU A 51 -4.39 10.37 -21.49
N PHE A 52 -3.59 9.73 -20.62
CA PHE A 52 -2.13 9.72 -20.77
C PHE A 52 -1.65 8.98 -22.03
N ILE A 53 -2.35 7.91 -22.43
CA ILE A 53 -2.08 7.23 -23.70
C ILE A 53 -2.40 8.15 -24.88
N ARG A 54 -3.58 8.77 -24.89
CA ARG A 54 -4.01 9.69 -25.96
C ARG A 54 -3.11 10.92 -26.08
N ALA A 55 -2.63 11.44 -24.96
CA ALA A 55 -1.68 12.55 -24.91
C ALA A 55 -0.24 12.14 -25.28
N GLY A 56 0.02 10.85 -25.53
CA GLY A 56 1.35 10.35 -25.87
C GLY A 56 2.36 10.36 -24.71
N VAL A 57 1.91 10.59 -23.48
CA VAL A 57 2.75 10.63 -22.28
C VAL A 57 3.24 9.23 -21.91
N ILE A 58 2.38 8.23 -22.09
CA ILE A 58 2.68 6.82 -21.81
C ILE A 58 2.27 5.93 -22.98
N LYS A 59 2.94 4.78 -23.12
CA LYS A 59 2.50 3.70 -24.01
C LYS A 59 1.58 2.75 -23.26
N GLU A 60 0.63 2.15 -23.97
CA GLU A 60 -0.26 1.18 -23.36
C GLU A 60 0.50 -0.07 -22.88
N ASP A 61 0.40 -0.34 -21.58
CA ASP A 61 0.84 -1.58 -20.95
C ASP A 61 -0.36 -2.38 -20.39
N LYS A 62 -0.54 -3.62 -20.86
CA LYS A 62 -1.61 -4.53 -20.41
C LYS A 62 -1.55 -4.84 -18.91
N ARG A 63 -0.36 -4.88 -18.34
CA ARG A 63 -0.13 -5.16 -16.91
C ARG A 63 -0.56 -3.97 -16.05
N GLN A 64 -0.20 -2.77 -16.46
CA GLN A 64 -0.67 -1.53 -15.82
C GLN A 64 -2.20 -1.46 -15.90
N ARG A 65 -2.79 -1.73 -17.08
CA ARG A 65 -4.26 -1.75 -17.28
C ARG A 65 -4.96 -2.73 -16.34
N SER A 66 -4.39 -3.92 -16.10
CA SER A 66 -4.94 -4.89 -15.15
C SER A 66 -4.97 -4.35 -13.70
N LEU A 67 -3.91 -3.65 -13.29
CA LEU A 67 -3.80 -3.06 -11.94
C LEU A 67 -4.83 -1.94 -11.70
N LEU A 68 -5.26 -1.22 -12.75
CA LEU A 68 -6.25 -0.15 -12.62
C LEU A 68 -7.53 -0.67 -11.96
N SER A 69 -8.03 -1.84 -12.38
CA SER A 69 -9.23 -2.45 -11.77
C SER A 69 -9.10 -2.70 -10.26
N THR A 70 -7.89 -3.04 -9.79
CA THR A 70 -7.62 -3.25 -8.36
C THR A 70 -7.63 -1.91 -7.62
N LEU A 71 -6.95 -0.89 -8.17
CA LEU A 71 -6.93 0.46 -7.59
C LEU A 71 -8.33 1.07 -7.54
N SER A 72 -9.12 0.90 -8.59
CA SER A 72 -10.52 1.36 -8.63
C SER A 72 -11.41 0.69 -7.60
N SER A 73 -11.23 -0.62 -7.36
CA SER A 73 -11.98 -1.34 -6.33
C SER A 73 -11.65 -0.80 -4.92
N ILE A 74 -10.37 -0.49 -4.66
CA ILE A 74 -9.92 0.11 -3.41
C ILE A 74 -10.51 1.52 -3.25
N PHE A 75 -10.40 2.35 -4.29
CA PHE A 75 -10.95 3.70 -4.31
C PHE A 75 -12.46 3.72 -4.07
N THR A 76 -13.23 2.84 -4.72
CA THR A 76 -14.69 2.76 -4.54
C THR A 76 -15.07 2.46 -3.10
N LYS A 77 -14.28 1.64 -2.38
CA LYS A 77 -14.50 1.37 -0.96
C LYS A 77 -14.21 2.61 -0.11
N ILE A 78 -13.08 3.26 -0.36
CA ILE A 78 -12.70 4.52 0.31
C ILE A 78 -13.81 5.57 0.15
N ARG A 79 -14.30 5.77 -1.08
CA ARG A 79 -15.33 6.76 -1.41
C ARG A 79 -16.68 6.46 -0.76
N ARG A 80 -17.09 5.19 -0.68
CA ARG A 80 -18.35 4.81 0.00
C ARG A 80 -18.30 5.13 1.48
N GLU A 81 -17.15 4.96 2.12
CA GLU A 81 -17.00 5.20 3.54
C GLU A 81 -16.96 6.69 3.87
N ASP A 82 -16.26 7.47 3.06
CA ASP A 82 -16.27 8.94 3.15
C ASP A 82 -17.71 9.49 3.09
N ALA A 83 -18.51 9.00 2.13
CA ALA A 83 -19.91 9.38 1.98
C ALA A 83 -20.82 9.02 3.18
N THR A 84 -20.40 8.08 4.06
CA THR A 84 -21.18 7.68 5.24
C THR A 84 -20.92 8.52 6.49
N GLY A 85 -20.00 9.48 6.43
CA GLY A 85 -19.67 10.41 7.52
C GLY A 85 -18.96 9.76 8.72
N PRO A 86 -18.48 10.55 9.70
CA PRO A 86 -17.77 10.04 10.87
C PRO A 86 -18.72 9.36 11.86
N LYS A 87 -18.94 8.06 11.73
CA LYS A 87 -19.70 7.27 12.71
C LYS A 87 -18.82 6.84 13.89
N GLY A 88 -18.74 7.68 14.92
CA GLY A 88 -18.26 7.30 16.27
C GLY A 88 -16.83 6.74 16.35
N PRO A 89 -16.43 6.10 17.47
CA PRO A 89 -15.13 5.46 17.58
C PRO A 89 -15.06 4.35 16.55
N ARG A 90 -14.39 4.64 15.42
CA ARG A 90 -14.35 3.87 14.16
C ARG A 90 -14.37 2.37 14.44
N THR A 91 -15.57 1.80 14.46
CA THR A 91 -15.84 0.46 14.94
C THR A 91 -15.34 -0.55 13.91
N LYS A 92 -14.32 -1.33 14.30
CA LYS A 92 -13.93 -2.64 13.75
C LYS A 92 -14.27 -2.85 12.27
N MET A 93 -13.66 -2.07 11.38
CA MET A 93 -13.75 -2.41 9.98
C MET A 93 -12.81 -3.58 9.70
N LYS A 94 -13.36 -4.68 9.19
CA LYS A 94 -12.60 -5.81 8.65
C LYS A 94 -11.74 -5.31 7.48
N SER A 95 -10.51 -4.90 7.81
CA SER A 95 -9.36 -4.66 6.93
C SER A 95 -9.65 -3.86 5.64
N ARG A 96 -9.29 -2.57 5.63
CA ARG A 96 -9.00 -1.84 4.39
C ARG A 96 -7.78 -2.48 3.74
N ARG A 97 -8.00 -3.56 2.99
CA ARG A 97 -6.94 -4.24 2.24
C ARG A 97 -6.49 -3.32 1.11
N GLY A 98 -5.22 -2.91 1.14
CA GLY A 98 -4.61 -2.08 0.11
C GLY A 98 -4.03 -2.91 -1.04
N CYS A 99 -2.87 -2.54 -1.58
CA CYS A 99 -2.18 -3.35 -2.58
C CYS A 99 -0.66 -3.12 -2.55
N TYR A 100 0.09 -4.16 -2.92
CA TYR A 100 1.53 -4.10 -3.12
C TYR A 100 1.83 -4.26 -4.61
N ILE A 101 2.45 -3.24 -5.21
CA ILE A 101 2.75 -3.15 -6.64
C ILE A 101 4.25 -3.33 -6.83
N HIS A 102 4.66 -4.45 -7.44
CA HIS A 102 6.07 -4.72 -7.69
C HIS A 102 6.35 -4.95 -9.18
N GLY A 103 7.59 -4.70 -9.59
CA GLY A 103 7.98 -4.78 -10.99
C GLY A 103 9.33 -4.15 -11.26
N SER A 104 9.86 -4.32 -12.47
CA SER A 104 11.13 -3.72 -12.87
C SER A 104 11.14 -2.18 -12.78
N VAL A 105 12.34 -1.60 -12.80
CA VAL A 105 12.54 -0.15 -12.98
C VAL A 105 11.87 0.30 -14.29
N GLY A 106 11.27 1.49 -14.30
CA GLY A 106 10.58 2.04 -15.47
C GLY A 106 9.19 1.46 -15.74
N ALA A 107 8.70 0.50 -14.92
CA ALA A 107 7.39 -0.12 -15.11
C ALA A 107 6.17 0.77 -14.77
N GLY A 108 6.36 2.06 -14.48
CA GLY A 108 5.27 3.00 -14.21
C GLY A 108 4.55 2.83 -12.87
N LYS A 109 5.11 2.08 -11.91
CA LYS A 109 4.47 1.82 -10.60
C LYS A 109 4.21 3.11 -9.81
N THR A 110 5.20 4.00 -9.76
CA THR A 110 5.12 5.33 -9.11
C THR A 110 4.07 6.22 -9.77
N MET A 111 3.87 6.10 -11.09
CA MET A 111 2.83 6.82 -11.81
C MET A 111 1.43 6.30 -11.43
N LEU A 112 1.24 4.97 -11.38
CA LEU A 112 -0.02 4.38 -10.90
C LEU A 112 -0.30 4.75 -9.44
N MET A 113 0.72 4.75 -8.58
CA MET A 113 0.63 5.22 -7.20
C MET A 113 0.22 6.69 -7.12
N GLN A 114 0.83 7.57 -7.92
CA GLN A 114 0.48 8.99 -7.99
C GLN A 114 -0.99 9.17 -8.38
N MET A 115 -1.44 8.49 -9.44
CA MET A 115 -2.83 8.56 -9.88
C MET A 115 -3.79 8.16 -8.75
N PHE A 116 -3.47 7.08 -8.02
CA PHE A 116 -4.26 6.65 -6.86
C PHE A 116 -4.26 7.70 -5.74
N TYR A 117 -3.09 8.18 -5.34
CA TYR A 117 -2.92 9.16 -4.28
C TYR A 117 -3.73 10.44 -4.55
N GLU A 118 -3.65 10.98 -5.77
CA GLU A 118 -4.39 12.17 -6.18
C GLU A 118 -5.92 12.00 -6.07
N SER A 119 -6.44 10.80 -6.36
CA SER A 119 -7.87 10.53 -6.26
C SER A 119 -8.38 10.44 -4.81
N VAL A 120 -7.54 10.02 -3.85
CA VAL A 120 -7.97 9.76 -2.46
C VAL A 120 -7.60 10.86 -1.46
N ARG A 121 -6.61 11.71 -1.77
CA ARG A 121 -6.09 12.73 -0.81
C ARG A 121 -7.11 13.77 -0.37
N GLY A 122 -8.19 13.98 -1.14
CA GLY A 122 -9.30 14.86 -0.78
C GLY A 122 -10.48 14.16 -0.08
N LEU A 123 -10.45 12.83 0.03
CA LEU A 123 -11.53 12.03 0.62
C LEU A 123 -11.21 11.60 2.05
N LEU A 124 -10.00 11.10 2.29
CA LEU A 124 -9.55 10.65 3.61
C LEU A 124 -8.15 11.20 3.93
N PRO A 125 -7.78 11.29 5.23
CA PRO A 125 -6.40 11.58 5.62
C PRO A 125 -5.44 10.61 4.93
N THR A 126 -4.64 11.13 3.99
CA THR A 126 -3.81 10.34 3.09
C THR A 126 -2.38 10.85 3.16
N ARG A 127 -1.43 9.95 3.40
CA ARG A 127 -0.01 10.25 3.40
C ARG A 127 0.70 9.43 2.35
N ARG A 128 1.56 10.08 1.56
CA ARG A 128 2.52 9.42 0.69
C ARG A 128 3.93 9.77 1.15
N VAL A 129 4.80 8.76 1.22
CA VAL A 129 6.16 8.90 1.75
C VAL A 129 7.06 7.80 1.18
N HIS A 130 8.35 8.10 0.98
CA HIS A 130 9.33 7.08 0.63
C HIS A 130 9.55 6.13 1.81
N PHE A 131 9.76 4.84 1.54
CA PHE A 131 9.85 3.84 2.60
C PHE A 131 10.94 4.14 3.63
N HIS A 132 12.12 4.58 3.19
CA HIS A 132 13.23 4.90 4.09
C HIS A 132 12.88 6.04 5.06
N GLU A 133 12.28 7.13 4.55
CA GLU A 133 11.82 8.25 5.37
C GLU A 133 10.73 7.83 6.37
N PHE A 134 9.86 6.91 5.96
CA PHE A 134 8.84 6.35 6.84
C PHE A 134 9.45 5.57 8.00
N MET A 135 10.45 4.72 7.73
CA MET A 135 11.15 3.96 8.77
C MET A 135 11.92 4.88 9.72
N LEU A 136 12.62 5.89 9.22
CA LEU A 136 13.28 6.90 10.05
C LEU A 136 12.29 7.62 10.96
N SER A 137 11.12 8.01 10.44
CA SER A 137 10.05 8.61 11.23
C SER A 137 9.56 7.68 12.34
N ILE A 138 9.37 6.39 12.07
CA ILE A 138 8.95 5.41 13.09
C ILE A 138 10.03 5.27 14.17
N HIS A 139 11.29 5.08 13.78
CA HIS A 139 12.41 4.94 14.70
C HIS A 139 12.55 6.15 15.63
N SER A 140 12.47 7.36 15.07
CA SER A 140 12.56 8.60 15.84
C SER A 140 11.44 8.71 16.88
N ARG A 141 10.20 8.36 16.51
CA ARG A 141 9.06 8.41 17.45
C ARG A 141 9.21 7.35 18.55
N ILE A 142 9.59 6.13 18.21
CA ILE A 142 9.86 5.07 19.19
C ILE A 142 10.95 5.51 20.18
N HIS A 143 12.02 6.12 19.68
CA HIS A 143 13.10 6.63 20.52
C HIS A 143 12.58 7.69 21.49
N ALA A 144 11.82 8.67 21.01
CA ALA A 144 11.21 9.70 21.86
C ALA A 144 10.29 9.10 22.93
N TYR A 145 9.50 8.09 22.60
CA TYR A 145 8.67 7.37 23.58
C TYR A 145 9.52 6.70 24.67
N LYS A 146 10.61 6.02 24.29
CA LYS A 146 11.52 5.37 25.25
C LYS A 146 12.21 6.36 26.18
N GLN A 147 12.52 7.57 25.69
CA GLN A 147 13.13 8.63 26.50
C GLN A 147 12.19 9.17 27.59
N ARG A 148 10.87 9.04 27.42
CA ARG A 148 9.87 9.46 28.42
C ARG A 148 9.69 8.46 29.56
N GLY A 149 10.36 7.30 29.50
CA GLY A 149 10.35 6.25 30.51
C GLY A 149 10.19 4.85 29.89
N PRO A 150 10.53 3.78 30.64
CA PRO A 150 10.35 2.40 30.19
C PRO A 150 8.87 2.01 30.19
N GLY A 151 8.13 2.49 29.19
CA GLY A 151 6.77 2.05 28.88
C GLY A 151 6.80 0.86 27.93
N ALA A 152 6.09 -0.22 28.28
CA ALA A 152 5.78 -1.27 27.31
C ALA A 152 4.91 -0.69 26.19
N GLY A 153 5.18 -1.07 24.93
CA GLY A 153 4.27 -0.78 23.83
C GLY A 153 4.56 0.44 22.96
N ALA A 154 5.77 1.01 22.99
CA ALA A 154 6.12 2.19 22.18
C ALA A 154 5.83 2.03 20.67
N ILE A 155 6.04 0.83 20.11
CA ILE A 155 5.74 0.55 18.69
C ILE A 155 4.23 0.64 18.44
N GLN A 156 3.42 0.10 19.35
CA GLN A 156 1.96 0.09 19.27
C GLN A 156 1.40 1.50 19.40
N GLU A 157 1.95 2.33 20.30
CA GLU A 157 1.58 3.74 20.42
C GLU A 157 1.87 4.50 19.12
N VAL A 158 3.09 4.39 18.59
CA VAL A 158 3.48 5.03 17.32
C VAL A 158 2.61 4.55 16.16
N ALA A 159 2.30 3.26 16.09
CA ALA A 159 1.41 2.74 15.05
C ALA A 159 -0.03 3.29 15.19
N ARG A 160 -0.53 3.50 16.42
CA ARG A 160 -1.84 4.13 16.66
C ARG A 160 -1.85 5.60 16.27
N GLU A 161 -0.78 6.35 16.55
CA GLU A 161 -0.61 7.72 16.05
C GLU A 161 -0.64 7.78 14.52
N ILE A 162 0.13 6.91 13.85
CA ILE A 162 0.17 6.85 12.38
C ILE A 162 -1.22 6.53 11.82
N ALA A 163 -1.96 5.60 12.44
CA ALA A 163 -3.32 5.26 12.02
C ALA A 163 -4.34 6.40 12.22
N TYR A 164 -4.11 7.25 13.22
CA TYR A 164 -4.92 8.44 13.45
C TYR A 164 -4.61 9.53 12.41
N GLU A 165 -3.32 9.75 12.11
CA GLU A 165 -2.84 10.71 11.12
C GLU A 165 -3.17 10.33 9.68
N SER A 166 -3.22 9.03 9.37
CA SER A 166 -3.29 8.53 8.01
C SER A 166 -4.18 7.31 7.90
N GLN A 167 -5.30 7.48 7.20
CA GLN A 167 -6.24 6.42 6.85
C GLN A 167 -5.90 5.71 5.54
N VAL A 168 -5.14 6.39 4.69
CA VAL A 168 -4.51 5.82 3.50
C VAL A 168 -3.02 6.13 3.55
N LEU A 169 -2.18 5.10 3.48
CA LEU A 169 -0.74 5.21 3.52
C LEU A 169 -0.16 4.67 2.21
N CYS A 170 0.46 5.55 1.43
CA CYS A 170 1.13 5.25 0.17
C CYS A 170 2.64 5.21 0.41
N LEU A 171 3.22 4.02 0.52
CA LEU A 171 4.66 3.80 0.69
C LEU A 171 5.31 3.63 -0.68
N ASP A 172 6.14 4.58 -1.08
CA ASP A 172 6.91 4.48 -2.31
C ASP A 172 8.25 3.78 -2.08
N GLU A 173 8.74 3.07 -3.09
CA GLU A 173 10.09 2.47 -3.11
C GLU A 173 10.42 1.61 -1.89
N VAL A 174 9.51 0.72 -1.50
CA VAL A 174 9.73 -0.24 -0.42
C VAL A 174 10.92 -1.14 -0.73
N GLN A 175 11.92 -1.05 0.12
CA GLN A 175 13.12 -1.88 0.09
C GLN A 175 13.39 -2.37 1.51
N LEU A 176 13.15 -3.66 1.72
CA LEU A 176 13.44 -4.33 2.99
C LEU A 176 14.82 -4.97 2.88
N VAL A 177 15.81 -4.28 3.44
CA VAL A 177 17.21 -4.73 3.45
C VAL A 177 17.61 -5.24 4.83
N ASP A 178 17.10 -4.63 5.91
CA ASP A 178 17.43 -4.98 7.29
C ASP A 178 16.32 -5.86 7.93
N ILE A 179 16.73 -6.86 8.69
CA ILE A 179 15.87 -7.70 9.54
C ILE A 179 15.16 -6.84 10.59
N ALA A 180 15.80 -5.78 11.08
CA ALA A 180 15.20 -4.86 12.05
C ALA A 180 13.96 -4.14 11.48
N ASP A 181 14.03 -3.66 10.24
CA ASP A 181 12.88 -3.03 9.55
C ASP A 181 11.73 -4.01 9.37
N VAL A 182 12.06 -5.26 9.01
CA VAL A 182 11.07 -6.35 8.90
C VAL A 182 10.42 -6.63 10.25
N ALA A 183 11.20 -6.75 11.31
CA ALA A 183 10.72 -7.02 12.66
C ALA A 183 9.83 -5.87 13.18
N MET A 184 10.12 -4.63 12.79
CA MET A 184 9.31 -3.47 13.15
C MET A 184 8.02 -3.38 12.33
N LEU A 185 8.08 -3.53 11.00
CA LEU A 185 6.87 -3.54 10.16
C LEU A 185 5.90 -4.65 10.55
N SER A 186 6.43 -5.83 10.92
CA SER A 186 5.60 -6.96 11.38
C SER A 186 4.81 -6.63 12.65
N GLN A 187 5.19 -5.60 13.41
CA GLN A 187 4.46 -5.11 14.58
C GLN A 187 3.59 -3.89 14.25
N VAL A 188 4.04 -2.99 13.36
CA VAL A 188 3.31 -1.78 12.98
C VAL A 188 2.10 -2.08 12.09
N LEU A 189 2.30 -2.85 11.00
CA LEU A 189 1.26 -3.08 9.99
C LEU A 189 -0.01 -3.73 10.56
N PRO A 190 0.05 -4.73 11.46
CA PRO A 190 -1.16 -5.29 12.07
C PRO A 190 -1.99 -4.25 12.82
N VAL A 191 -1.35 -3.32 13.54
CA VAL A 191 -2.05 -2.23 14.24
C VAL A 191 -2.70 -1.29 13.23
N LEU A 192 -1.98 -0.89 12.18
CA LEU A 192 -2.57 -0.08 11.10
C LEU A 192 -3.81 -0.74 10.49
N TRP A 193 -3.76 -2.05 10.21
CA TRP A 193 -4.90 -2.78 9.67
C TRP A 193 -6.06 -2.92 10.65
N GLN A 194 -5.79 -3.13 11.94
CA GLN A 194 -6.82 -3.15 13.00
C GLN A 194 -7.55 -1.81 13.09
N HIS A 195 -6.85 -0.71 12.85
CA HIS A 195 -7.41 0.63 12.79
C HIS A 195 -8.00 1.00 11.41
N GLY A 196 -8.04 0.05 10.47
CA GLY A 196 -8.64 0.25 9.16
C GLY A 196 -7.83 1.16 8.23
N VAL A 197 -6.51 1.24 8.39
CA VAL A 197 -5.64 1.94 7.45
C VAL A 197 -5.50 1.13 6.17
N CYS A 198 -5.70 1.79 5.02
CA CYS A 198 -5.40 1.22 3.71
C CYS A 198 -3.93 1.48 3.37
N VAL A 199 -3.15 0.43 3.10
CA VAL A 199 -1.73 0.59 2.74
C VAL A 199 -1.49 0.20 1.29
N ILE A 200 -1.06 1.16 0.48
CA ILE A 200 -0.57 0.93 -0.89
C ILE A 200 0.95 1.02 -0.84
N ALA A 201 1.64 0.08 -1.47
CA ALA A 201 3.10 0.05 -1.47
C ALA A 201 3.65 -0.28 -2.86
N THR A 202 4.79 0.28 -3.22
CA THR A 202 5.51 -0.02 -4.49
C THR A 202 6.92 -0.54 -4.20
N SER A 203 7.42 -1.50 -5.00
CA SER A 203 8.83 -1.92 -4.95
C SER A 203 9.39 -2.25 -6.33
N ASN A 204 10.72 -2.31 -6.40
CA ASN A 204 11.43 -2.96 -7.50
C ASN A 204 11.45 -4.48 -7.33
#